data_AF-A0A1Y3TW56-F1
#
_entry.id   AF-A0A1Y3TW56-F1
#
_cell.length_a   1.000
_cell.length_b   1.000
_cell.length_c   1.000
_cell.angle_alpha   90.00
_cell.angle_beta   90.00
_cell.angle_gamma   90.00
#
_symmetry.space_group_name_H-M   'P 1'
#
loop_
_entity.id
_entity.type
_entity.pdbx_description
1 polymer ?
#
loop_
_entity_poly.entity_id
_entity_poly.type
_entity_poly.pdbx_seq_one_letter_code
_entity_poly.pdbx_strand_id
1 'polypeptide(L)'
;MKAKVMAYLAAGAVFCGIRWADLALWTDPETGLVTAGAVWQRYLVLAVFAAAALLVGRLAGGSPAPLNRRQPLAALPALAGAVLCLWQGIAGLLGAAGVAAAVESVLALACGAWLGYLGVGWLAAPRKNPPPAWFGVAGSLLFVWEILLSFMTNGSSWHRTVPTSAVWQQLAALLFLAALLRALCLPDAADGRALGGYGLLAFCLCLCWQLPRCVLWTAGPGDWALAAIGLLGGVCAVLCAAPSPHSKGSHAAG
;
A
#
# COMPACT_ATOMS: atom_id res chain seq x y z
N MET A 1 -11.10 0.90 -19.48
CA MET A 1 -10.04 1.17 -18.48
C MET A 1 -10.38 0.53 -17.14
N LYS A 2 -11.49 0.89 -16.48
CA LYS A 2 -11.96 0.24 -15.23
C LYS A 2 -12.03 -1.30 -15.26
N ALA A 3 -12.48 -1.90 -16.35
CA ALA A 3 -12.57 -3.36 -16.46
C ALA A 3 -11.23 -4.10 -16.27
N LYS A 4 -10.12 -3.53 -16.77
CA LYS A 4 -8.77 -4.11 -16.60
C LYS A 4 -8.33 -4.06 -15.13
N VAL A 5 -8.62 -2.95 -14.46
CA VAL A 5 -8.34 -2.79 -13.02
C VAL A 5 -9.17 -3.78 -12.21
N MET A 6 -10.48 -3.86 -12.47
CA MET A 6 -11.36 -4.82 -11.77
C MET A 6 -10.93 -6.28 -12.00
N ALA A 7 -10.55 -6.63 -13.23
CA ALA A 7 -10.03 -7.97 -13.53
C ALA A 7 -8.73 -8.27 -12.76
N TYR A 8 -7.83 -7.29 -12.64
CA TYR A 8 -6.63 -7.43 -11.83
C TYR A 8 -6.95 -7.60 -10.34
N LEU A 9 -7.89 -6.83 -9.80
CA LEU A 9 -8.32 -6.98 -8.40
C LEU A 9 -8.91 -8.37 -8.13
N ALA A 10 -9.72 -8.89 -9.05
CA ALA A 10 -10.26 -10.25 -8.98
C ALA A 10 -9.14 -11.30 -9.03
N ALA A 11 -8.17 -11.15 -9.93
CA ALA A 11 -6.99 -12.01 -9.98
C ALA A 11 -6.16 -11.94 -8.68
N GLY A 12 -6.08 -10.77 -8.05
CA GLY A 12 -5.44 -10.61 -6.74
C GLY A 12 -6.16 -11.36 -5.61
N ALA A 13 -7.50 -11.45 -5.65
CA ALA A 13 -8.23 -12.30 -4.69
C ALA A 13 -7.88 -13.79 -4.86
N VAL A 14 -7.73 -14.26 -6.11
CA VAL A 14 -7.25 -15.63 -6.39
C VAL A 14 -5.81 -15.80 -5.89
N PHE A 15 -4.94 -14.83 -6.16
CA PHE A 15 -3.57 -14.83 -5.67
C PHE A 15 -3.48 -14.90 -4.14
N CYS A 16 -4.36 -14.17 -3.44
CA CYS A 16 -4.52 -14.24 -1.99
C CYS A 16 -4.85 -15.66 -1.52
N GLY A 17 -5.79 -16.35 -2.19
CA GLY A 17 -6.13 -17.74 -1.87
C GLY A 17 -4.97 -18.72 -2.11
N ILE A 18 -4.24 -18.56 -3.22
CA ILE A 18 -3.05 -19.36 -3.51
C ILE A 18 -1.98 -19.14 -2.45
N ARG A 19 -1.72 -17.88 -2.08
CA ARG A 19 -0.74 -17.54 -1.04
C ARG A 19 -1.16 -18.08 0.33
N TRP A 20 -2.45 -18.06 0.64
CA TRP A 20 -2.96 -18.67 1.87
C TRP A 20 -2.66 -20.17 1.92
N ALA A 21 -2.98 -20.91 0.85
CA ALA A 21 -2.67 -22.33 0.77
C ALA A 21 -1.17 -22.60 0.88
N ASP A 22 -0.35 -21.76 0.26
CA ASP A 22 1.11 -21.85 0.33
C ASP A 22 1.67 -21.65 1.74
N LEU A 23 1.11 -20.71 2.50
CA LEU A 23 1.49 -20.50 3.89
C LEU A 23 1.01 -21.63 4.80
N ALA A 24 -0.19 -22.17 4.56
CA ALA A 24 -0.77 -23.23 5.38
C ALA A 24 -0.13 -24.61 5.15
N LEU A 25 0.32 -24.90 3.93
CA LEU A 25 0.74 -26.26 3.54
C LEU A 25 2.24 -26.39 3.28
N TRP A 26 2.91 -25.33 2.81
CA TRP A 26 4.27 -25.43 2.25
C TRP A 26 5.25 -24.39 2.79
N THR A 27 4.89 -23.71 3.88
CA THR A 27 5.77 -22.75 4.56
C THR A 27 5.78 -23.02 6.05
N ASP A 28 6.97 -23.13 6.63
CA ASP A 28 7.15 -23.27 8.06
C ASP A 28 6.84 -21.94 8.77
N PRO A 29 5.91 -21.91 9.74
CA PRO A 29 5.50 -20.67 10.40
C PRO A 29 6.59 -20.05 11.28
N GLU A 30 7.48 -20.87 11.86
CA GLU A 30 8.53 -20.40 12.77
C GLU A 30 9.69 -19.77 12.02
N THR A 31 10.18 -20.43 10.98
CA THR A 31 11.35 -19.96 10.22
C THR A 31 11.00 -19.16 8.97
N GLY A 32 9.75 -19.23 8.50
CA GLY A 32 9.34 -18.68 7.21
C GLY A 32 9.97 -19.38 6.00
N LEU A 33 10.59 -20.54 6.21
CA LEU A 33 11.23 -21.32 5.15
C LEU A 33 10.19 -22.13 4.39
N VAL A 34 10.48 -22.32 3.11
CA VAL A 34 9.70 -23.19 2.24
C VAL A 34 9.97 -24.65 2.61
N THR A 35 8.93 -25.40 2.92
CA THR A 35 9.02 -26.83 3.24
C THR A 35 8.84 -27.73 2.02
N ALA A 36 8.17 -27.23 0.97
CA ALA A 36 8.03 -27.95 -0.30
C ALA A 36 8.00 -27.03 -1.53
N GLY A 37 8.50 -27.57 -2.65
CA GLY A 37 8.60 -26.87 -3.93
C GLY A 37 9.76 -25.89 -4.00
N ALA A 38 9.99 -25.30 -5.17
CA ALA A 38 11.09 -24.37 -5.37
C ALA A 38 10.72 -22.98 -4.87
N VAL A 39 11.59 -22.38 -4.05
CA VAL A 39 11.42 -20.99 -3.56
C VAL A 39 11.21 -20.00 -4.71
N TRP A 40 11.94 -20.18 -5.81
CA TRP A 40 11.89 -19.32 -6.99
C TRP A 40 10.51 -19.25 -7.67
N GLN A 41 9.70 -20.30 -7.56
CA GLN A 41 8.34 -20.28 -8.12
C GLN A 41 7.48 -19.21 -7.45
N ARG A 42 7.64 -19.01 -6.13
CA ARG A 42 6.92 -17.97 -5.37
C ARG A 42 7.34 -16.58 -5.81
N TYR A 43 8.64 -16.36 -5.98
CA TYR A 43 9.15 -15.08 -6.48
C TYR A 43 8.74 -14.81 -7.91
N LEU A 44 8.71 -15.82 -8.78
CA LEU A 44 8.25 -15.66 -10.16
C LEU A 44 6.77 -15.24 -10.19
N VAL A 45 5.91 -15.91 -9.42
CA VAL A 45 4.49 -15.52 -9.30
C VAL A 45 4.38 -14.07 -8.79
N LEU A 46 5.12 -13.73 -7.73
CA LEU A 46 5.13 -12.37 -7.19
C LEU A 46 5.55 -11.33 -8.24
N ALA A 47 6.61 -11.61 -8.98
CA ALA A 47 7.14 -10.73 -10.02
C ALA A 47 6.15 -10.55 -11.19
N VAL A 48 5.48 -11.64 -11.61
CA VAL A 48 4.45 -11.59 -12.66
C VAL A 48 3.28 -10.71 -12.23
N PHE A 49 2.76 -10.89 -11.01
CA PHE A 49 1.68 -10.06 -10.50
C PHE A 49 2.11 -8.59 -10.36
N ALA A 50 3.29 -8.32 -9.78
CA ALA A 50 3.82 -6.98 -9.66
C ALA A 50 3.97 -6.27 -11.03
N ALA A 51 4.54 -6.97 -12.03
CA ALA A 51 4.68 -6.46 -13.39
C ALA A 51 3.30 -6.19 -14.05
N ALA A 52 2.35 -7.11 -13.87
CA ALA A 52 0.98 -6.95 -14.35
C ALA A 52 0.29 -5.75 -13.70
N ALA A 53 0.49 -5.50 -12.40
CA ALA A 53 -0.04 -4.33 -11.68
C ALA A 53 0.41 -3.02 -12.36
N LEU A 54 1.72 -2.90 -12.60
CA LEU A 54 2.31 -1.72 -13.22
C LEU A 54 1.86 -1.55 -14.68
N LEU A 55 1.77 -2.65 -15.43
CA LEU A 55 1.28 -2.64 -16.81
C LEU A 55 -0.19 -2.21 -16.88
N VAL A 56 -1.06 -2.80 -16.04
CA VAL A 56 -2.48 -2.44 -15.96
C VAL A 56 -2.63 -0.97 -15.58
N GLY A 57 -1.86 -0.47 -14.61
CA GLY A 57 -1.84 0.94 -14.22
C GLY A 57 -1.47 1.88 -15.37
N ARG A 58 -0.39 1.56 -16.12
CA ARG A 58 0.01 2.31 -17.32
C ARG A 58 -1.07 2.32 -18.39
N LEU A 59 -1.76 1.20 -18.58
CA LEU A 59 -2.83 1.03 -19.58
C LEU A 59 -4.19 1.59 -19.15
N ALA A 60 -4.37 1.91 -17.86
CA ALA A 60 -5.65 2.38 -17.33
C ALA A 60 -5.92 3.87 -17.56
N GLY A 61 -4.94 4.66 -18.04
CA GLY A 61 -5.17 6.02 -18.58
C GLY A 61 -5.74 7.06 -17.59
N GLY A 62 -5.64 6.80 -16.29
CA GLY A 62 -6.47 7.44 -15.26
C GLY A 62 -6.14 8.87 -14.83
N SER A 63 -7.09 9.53 -14.16
CA SER A 63 -6.96 10.87 -13.56
C SER A 63 -7.06 10.81 -12.02
N PRO A 64 -6.23 11.53 -11.26
CA PRO A 64 -6.32 11.58 -9.80
C PRO A 64 -7.47 12.48 -9.28
N ALA A 65 -8.15 13.22 -10.16
CA ALA A 65 -9.20 14.19 -9.80
C ALA A 65 -10.31 13.64 -8.86
N PRO A 66 -10.74 12.37 -8.93
CA PRO A 66 -11.72 11.82 -8.01
C PRO A 66 -11.29 11.87 -6.53
N LEU A 67 -9.99 11.86 -6.24
CA LEU A 67 -9.46 11.88 -4.86
C LEU A 67 -9.64 13.23 -4.16
N ASN A 68 -9.97 14.29 -4.91
CA ASN A 68 -10.25 15.62 -4.34
C ASN A 68 -11.70 15.78 -3.88
N ARG A 69 -12.53 14.74 -4.01
CA ARG A 69 -13.95 14.75 -3.63
C ARG A 69 -14.20 13.86 -2.42
N ARG A 70 -15.45 13.81 -1.96
CA ARG A 70 -15.90 12.84 -0.95
C ARG A 70 -15.69 11.42 -1.48
N GLN A 71 -14.93 10.60 -0.76
CA GLN A 71 -14.59 9.23 -1.15
C GLN A 71 -14.71 8.27 0.05
N PRO A 72 -15.93 7.89 0.46
CA PRO A 72 -16.13 7.06 1.65
C PRO A 72 -15.45 5.69 1.53
N LEU A 73 -15.40 5.11 0.33
CA LEU A 73 -14.74 3.82 0.09
C LEU A 73 -13.22 3.89 0.28
N ALA A 74 -12.59 5.04 0.02
CA ALA A 74 -11.16 5.24 0.30
C ALA A 74 -10.94 5.64 1.77
N ALA A 75 -11.91 6.32 2.39
CA ALA A 75 -11.83 6.71 3.79
C ALA A 75 -11.75 5.52 4.74
N LEU A 76 -12.53 4.45 4.51
CA LEU A 76 -12.55 3.27 5.38
C LEU A 76 -11.16 2.62 5.55
N PRO A 77 -10.45 2.20 4.48
CA PRO A 77 -9.12 1.61 4.63
C PRO A 77 -8.08 2.63 5.14
N ALA A 78 -8.21 3.92 4.81
CA ALA A 78 -7.34 4.96 5.36
C ALA A 78 -7.50 5.08 6.89
N LEU A 79 -8.73 5.10 7.40
CA LEU A 79 -9.00 5.18 8.84
C LEU A 79 -8.59 3.89 9.56
N ALA A 80 -8.81 2.72 8.95
CA ALA A 80 -8.34 1.46 9.50
C ALA A 80 -6.80 1.45 9.63
N GLY A 81 -6.10 1.83 8.55
CA GLY A 81 -4.64 1.99 8.58
C GLY A 81 -4.18 3.03 9.59
N ALA A 82 -4.94 4.12 9.76
CA ALA A 82 -4.65 5.15 10.76
C ALA A 82 -4.67 4.57 12.18
N VAL A 83 -5.74 3.87 12.56
CA VAL A 83 -5.87 3.27 13.89
C VAL A 83 -4.76 2.25 14.14
N LEU A 84 -4.44 1.42 13.15
CA LEU A 84 -3.42 0.37 13.27
C LEU A 84 -2.00 0.95 13.40
N CYS A 85 -1.65 1.96 12.59
CA CYS A 85 -0.38 2.67 12.71
C CYS A 85 -0.26 3.41 14.05
N LEU A 86 -1.35 4.06 14.51
CA LEU A 86 -1.36 4.72 15.82
C LEU A 86 -1.18 3.71 16.94
N TRP A 87 -1.85 2.57 16.86
CA TRP A 87 -1.69 1.48 17.83
C TRP A 87 -0.26 0.93 17.84
N GLN A 88 0.34 0.68 16.66
CA GLN A 88 1.75 0.28 16.54
C GLN A 88 2.66 1.31 17.21
N GLY A 89 2.48 2.60 16.92
CA GLY A 89 3.30 3.65 17.49
C GLY A 89 3.15 3.80 19.00
N ILE A 90 1.92 3.74 19.53
CA ILE A 90 1.69 3.83 20.98
C ILE A 90 2.27 2.60 21.69
N ALA A 91 1.97 1.39 21.22
CA ALA A 91 2.48 0.16 21.81
C ALA A 91 4.01 0.11 21.75
N GLY A 92 4.59 0.52 20.62
CA GLY A 92 6.03 0.61 20.42
C GLY A 92 6.70 1.60 21.36
N LEU A 93 6.11 2.78 21.61
CA LEU A 93 6.64 3.74 22.59
C LEU A 93 6.57 3.22 24.02
N LEU A 94 5.46 2.58 24.40
CA LEU A 94 5.28 2.02 25.75
C LEU A 94 6.24 0.86 26.03
N GLY A 95 6.63 0.11 24.99
CA GLY A 95 7.57 -1.00 25.08
C GLY A 95 8.99 -0.68 24.56
N ALA A 96 9.30 0.58 24.25
CA ALA A 96 10.53 0.92 23.52
C ALA A 96 11.78 0.58 24.33
N ALA A 97 12.57 -0.37 23.84
CA ALA A 97 13.86 -0.78 24.43
C ALA A 97 15.08 -0.19 23.70
N GLY A 98 14.91 0.86 22.89
CA GLY A 98 16.03 1.49 22.17
C GLY A 98 15.61 2.55 21.15
N VAL A 99 16.58 3.31 20.66
CA VAL A 99 16.38 4.42 19.71
C VAL A 99 15.69 3.94 18.43
N ALA A 100 16.03 2.75 17.95
CA ALA A 100 15.47 2.24 16.71
C ALA A 100 13.95 1.99 16.80
N ALA A 101 13.50 1.38 17.89
CA ALA A 101 12.08 1.16 18.17
C ALA A 101 11.34 2.49 18.43
N ALA A 102 11.99 3.45 19.09
CA ALA A 102 11.42 4.78 19.29
C ALA A 102 11.20 5.54 17.97
N VAL A 103 12.17 5.47 17.04
CA VAL A 103 12.06 6.08 15.71
C VAL A 103 10.93 5.43 14.92
N GLU A 104 10.88 4.10 14.86
CA GLU A 104 9.78 3.37 14.20
C GLU A 104 8.42 3.80 14.75
N SER A 105 8.32 3.89 16.08
CA SER A 105 7.07 4.26 16.76
C SER A 105 6.61 5.67 16.42
N VAL A 106 7.52 6.65 16.41
CA VAL A 106 7.20 8.04 16.03
C VAL A 106 6.79 8.13 14.56
N LEU A 107 7.46 7.40 13.67
CA LEU A 107 7.10 7.35 12.25
C LEU A 107 5.74 6.67 12.04
N ALA A 108 5.42 5.64 12.81
CA ALA A 108 4.11 4.99 12.81
C ALA A 108 3.00 5.95 13.26
N LEU A 109 3.23 6.73 14.32
CA LEU A 109 2.31 7.78 14.75
C LEU A 109 2.09 8.84 13.67
N ALA A 110 3.15 9.31 13.03
CA ALA A 110 3.06 10.29 11.95
C ALA A 110 2.28 9.75 10.73
N CYS A 111 2.55 8.49 10.35
CA CYS A 111 1.82 7.81 9.28
C CYS A 111 0.34 7.68 9.62
N GLY A 112 0.03 7.24 10.84
CA GLY A 112 -1.34 7.10 11.32
C GLY A 112 -2.10 8.42 11.37
N ALA A 113 -1.47 9.49 11.86
CA ALA A 113 -2.05 10.83 11.89
C ALA A 113 -2.37 11.34 10.47
N TRP A 114 -1.47 11.13 9.51
CA TRP A 114 -1.69 11.53 8.12
C TRP A 114 -2.84 10.75 7.47
N LEU A 115 -2.86 9.41 7.62
CA LEU A 115 -3.95 8.56 7.11
C LEU A 115 -5.30 8.93 7.76
N GLY A 116 -5.29 9.26 9.05
CA GLY A 116 -6.49 9.72 9.77
C GLY A 116 -7.02 11.02 9.19
N TYR A 117 -6.14 12.00 8.96
CA TYR A 117 -6.50 13.27 8.31
C TYR A 117 -7.04 13.07 6.89
N LEU A 118 -6.46 12.14 6.12
CA LEU A 118 -6.97 11.73 4.81
C LEU A 118 -8.36 11.13 4.90
N GLY A 119 -8.54 10.14 5.77
CA GLY A 119 -9.81 9.43 5.93
C GLY A 119 -10.96 10.35 6.34
N VAL A 120 -10.76 11.17 7.37
CA VAL A 120 -11.76 12.15 7.82
C VAL A 120 -12.06 13.17 6.70
N GLY A 121 -11.04 13.66 6.01
CA GLY A 121 -11.19 14.58 4.89
C GLY A 121 -12.04 14.01 3.75
N TRP A 122 -11.89 12.71 3.44
CA TRP A 122 -12.70 12.04 2.43
C TRP A 122 -14.15 11.77 2.86
N LEU A 123 -14.46 11.80 4.16
CA LEU A 123 -15.83 11.67 4.67
C LEU A 123 -16.61 13.00 4.66
N ALA A 124 -15.93 14.15 4.81
CA ALA A 124 -16.55 15.41 5.23
C ALA A 124 -16.71 16.51 4.14
N ALA A 125 -16.59 16.21 2.83
CA ALA A 125 -16.44 17.19 1.73
C ALA A 125 -17.20 18.55 1.85
N PRO A 126 -16.59 19.68 1.40
CA PRO A 126 -15.41 19.81 0.53
C PRO A 126 -14.12 20.26 1.23
N ARG A 127 -12.98 19.74 0.78
CA ARG A 127 -11.63 20.11 1.24
C ARG A 127 -11.23 21.47 0.65
N LYS A 128 -11.02 22.48 1.50
CA LYS A 128 -10.48 23.78 1.08
C LYS A 128 -8.95 23.79 0.96
N ASN A 129 -8.27 22.98 1.77
CA ASN A 129 -6.80 22.92 1.84
C ASN A 129 -6.28 21.51 1.54
N PRO A 130 -5.10 21.39 0.90
CA PRO A 130 -4.43 20.11 0.71
C PRO A 130 -4.04 19.52 2.08
N PRO A 131 -3.90 18.19 2.18
CA PRO A 131 -3.37 17.58 3.39
C PRO A 131 -1.96 18.09 3.68
N PRO A 132 -1.57 18.18 4.96
CA PRO A 132 -0.27 18.68 5.35
C PRO A 132 0.84 17.77 4.79
N ALA A 133 1.59 18.29 3.82
CA ALA A 133 2.55 17.50 3.05
C ALA A 133 3.66 16.90 3.92
N TRP A 134 4.10 17.63 4.94
CA TRP A 134 5.16 17.20 5.85
C TRP A 134 4.79 15.94 6.63
N PHE A 135 3.54 15.80 7.06
CA PHE A 135 3.04 14.60 7.72
C PHE A 135 3.02 13.40 6.76
N GLY A 136 2.69 13.63 5.48
CA GLY A 136 2.76 12.59 4.46
C GLY A 136 4.18 12.15 4.14
N VAL A 137 5.14 13.08 4.12
CA VAL A 137 6.57 12.74 3.97
C VAL A 137 7.05 11.94 5.18
N ALA A 138 6.75 12.40 6.40
CA ALA A 138 7.11 11.69 7.63
C ALA A 138 6.47 10.30 7.69
N GLY A 139 5.19 10.17 7.32
CA GLY A 139 4.50 8.88 7.25
C GLY A 139 5.09 7.94 6.19
N SER A 140 5.67 8.48 5.11
CA SER A 140 6.37 7.68 4.10
C SER A 140 7.75 7.20 4.57
N LEU A 141 8.42 7.97 5.44
CA LEU A 141 9.70 7.57 6.04
C LEU A 141 9.59 6.32 6.92
N LEU A 142 8.41 6.01 7.45
CA LEU A 142 8.16 4.73 8.13
C LEU A 142 8.62 3.54 7.27
N PHE A 143 8.19 3.51 6.01
CA PHE A 143 8.50 2.40 5.09
C PHE A 143 9.99 2.33 4.76
N VAL A 144 10.67 3.49 4.67
CA VAL A 144 12.13 3.53 4.51
C VAL A 144 12.81 2.96 5.74
N TRP A 145 12.36 3.34 6.93
CA TRP A 145 12.87 2.84 8.20
C TRP A 145 12.70 1.32 8.33
N GLU A 146 11.52 0.80 8.01
CA GLU A 146 11.21 -0.64 8.00
C GLU A 146 12.10 -1.44 7.04
N ILE A 147 12.40 -0.88 5.87
CA ILE A 147 13.34 -1.49 4.91
C ILE A 147 14.74 -1.56 5.53
N LEU A 148 15.22 -0.48 6.15
CA LEU A 148 16.53 -0.46 6.80
C LEU A 148 16.60 -1.46 7.97
N LEU A 149 15.58 -1.48 8.84
CA LEU A 149 15.46 -2.43 9.94
C LEU A 149 15.48 -3.87 9.44
N SER A 150 14.80 -4.17 8.33
CA SER A 150 14.78 -5.50 7.73
C SER A 150 16.20 -5.97 7.39
N PHE A 151 17.03 -5.12 6.79
CA PHE A 151 18.41 -5.48 6.48
C PHE A 151 19.32 -5.60 7.70
N MET A 152 19.08 -4.83 8.76
CA MET A 152 19.89 -4.88 9.99
C MET A 152 19.53 -6.06 10.90
N THR A 153 18.26 -6.46 10.96
CA THR A 153 17.76 -7.45 11.93
C THR A 153 17.57 -8.84 11.32
N ASN A 154 17.15 -8.90 10.06
CA ASN A 154 16.77 -10.12 9.37
C ASN A 154 17.37 -10.14 7.98
N GLY A 155 18.68 -10.41 7.90
CA GLY A 155 19.41 -10.47 6.63
C GLY A 155 18.62 -11.27 5.58
N SER A 156 18.23 -10.59 4.50
CA SER A 156 17.48 -11.22 3.42
C SER A 156 18.35 -12.27 2.76
N SER A 157 17.99 -13.54 2.90
CA SER A 157 18.57 -14.61 2.10
C SER A 157 17.56 -15.00 1.02
N TRP A 158 18.06 -15.37 -0.17
CA TRP A 158 17.21 -15.78 -1.29
C TRP A 158 16.27 -16.94 -0.93
N HIS A 159 16.55 -17.70 0.13
CA HIS A 159 15.73 -18.80 0.62
C HIS A 159 14.65 -18.41 1.63
N ARG A 160 14.74 -17.21 2.23
CA ARG A 160 13.76 -16.72 3.22
C ARG A 160 12.75 -15.80 2.54
N THR A 161 11.63 -16.39 2.13
CA THR A 161 10.57 -15.70 1.39
C THR A 161 9.91 -14.59 2.19
N VAL A 162 9.70 -14.81 3.48
CA VAL A 162 9.04 -13.87 4.39
C VAL A 162 9.80 -12.54 4.50
N PRO A 163 11.05 -12.47 5.00
CA PRO A 163 11.78 -11.21 5.14
C PRO A 163 12.06 -10.55 3.80
N THR A 164 12.34 -11.33 2.75
CA THR A 164 12.53 -10.79 1.40
C THR A 164 11.26 -10.11 0.90
N SER A 165 10.10 -10.77 1.01
CA SER A 165 8.82 -10.20 0.58
C SER A 165 8.41 -8.98 1.40
N ALA A 166 8.76 -8.91 2.69
CA ALA A 166 8.48 -7.75 3.53
C ALA A 166 9.09 -6.47 2.92
N VAL A 167 10.36 -6.51 2.50
CA VAL A 167 11.03 -5.37 1.83
C VAL A 167 10.23 -4.90 0.60
N TRP A 168 9.77 -5.83 -0.24
CA TRP A 168 8.96 -5.51 -1.42
C TRP A 168 7.60 -4.89 -1.07
N GLN A 169 6.97 -5.34 0.01
CA GLN A 169 5.73 -4.74 0.49
C GLN A 169 5.95 -3.31 0.99
N GLN A 170 7.01 -3.07 1.78
CA GLN A 170 7.35 -1.73 2.26
C GLN A 170 7.66 -0.79 1.09
N LEU A 171 8.38 -1.26 0.06
CA LEU A 171 8.62 -0.51 -1.17
C LEU A 171 7.32 -0.19 -1.92
N ALA A 172 6.39 -1.14 -2.03
CA ALA A 172 5.11 -0.93 -2.69
C ALA A 172 4.24 0.10 -1.95
N ALA A 173 4.18 0.01 -0.62
CA ALA A 173 3.51 0.99 0.22
C ALA A 173 4.15 2.38 0.08
N LEU A 174 5.49 2.47 0.11
CA LEU A 174 6.23 3.71 -0.10
C LEU A 174 5.91 4.36 -1.44
N LEU A 175 5.99 3.60 -2.54
CA LEU A 175 5.70 4.11 -3.89
C LEU A 175 4.25 4.59 -4.01
N PHE A 176 3.31 3.84 -3.44
CA PHE A 176 1.90 4.20 -3.44
C PHE A 176 1.64 5.47 -2.63
N LEU A 177 2.10 5.55 -1.38
CA LEU A 177 1.86 6.71 -0.53
C LEU A 177 2.57 7.96 -1.05
N ALA A 178 3.76 7.82 -1.63
CA ALA A 178 4.46 8.93 -2.28
C ALA A 178 3.66 9.47 -3.49
N ALA A 179 3.11 8.57 -4.33
CA ALA A 179 2.27 8.96 -5.45
C ALA A 179 0.94 9.57 -4.99
N LEU A 180 0.34 9.04 -3.92
CA LEU A 180 -0.89 9.56 -3.33
C LEU A 180 -0.66 10.96 -2.75
N LEU A 181 0.43 11.15 -2.01
CA LEU A 181 0.85 12.44 -1.48
C LEU A 181 1.02 13.46 -2.62
N ARG A 182 1.74 13.08 -3.68
CA ARG A 182 1.91 13.94 -4.87
C ARG A 182 0.57 14.27 -5.51
N ALA A 183 -0.33 13.32 -5.63
CA ALA A 183 -1.67 13.55 -6.20
C ALA A 183 -2.52 14.51 -5.39
N LEU A 184 -2.35 14.54 -4.07
CA LEU A 184 -3.14 15.37 -3.16
C LEU A 184 -2.52 16.74 -2.88
N CYS A 185 -1.18 16.86 -2.91
CA CYS A 185 -0.47 18.10 -2.60
C CYS A 185 0.00 18.85 -3.85
N LEU A 186 0.21 18.15 -4.98
CA LEU A 186 0.72 18.71 -6.23
C LEU A 186 -0.13 18.22 -7.43
N PRO A 187 -1.42 18.59 -7.49
CA PRO A 187 -2.37 18.04 -8.46
C PRO A 187 -1.96 18.29 -9.92
N ASP A 188 -1.33 19.43 -10.22
CA ASP A 188 -0.87 19.78 -11.57
C ASP A 188 0.29 18.89 -12.06
N ALA A 189 1.02 18.25 -11.15
CA ALA A 189 2.19 17.42 -11.45
C ALA A 189 1.92 15.92 -11.24
N ALA A 190 0.66 15.54 -11.00
CA ALA A 190 0.28 14.20 -10.58
C ALA A 190 -0.11 13.31 -11.78
N ASP A 191 0.60 12.19 -11.95
CA ASP A 191 0.26 11.17 -12.94
C ASP A 191 -0.70 10.13 -12.33
N GLY A 192 -1.97 10.19 -12.72
CA GLY A 192 -3.00 9.22 -12.30
C GLY A 192 -2.71 7.79 -12.76
N ARG A 193 -1.90 7.59 -13.80
CA ARG A 193 -1.47 6.26 -14.26
C ARG A 193 -0.46 5.66 -13.31
N ALA A 194 0.53 6.44 -12.90
CA ALA A 194 1.52 6.04 -11.90
C ALA A 194 0.84 5.71 -10.56
N LEU A 195 -0.07 6.59 -10.09
CA LEU A 195 -0.84 6.34 -8.87
C LEU A 195 -1.68 5.05 -8.97
N GLY A 196 -2.36 4.83 -10.09
CA GLY A 196 -3.11 3.59 -10.32
C GLY A 196 -2.23 2.35 -10.32
N GLY A 197 -1.06 2.40 -10.98
CA GLY A 197 -0.10 1.30 -11.01
C GLY A 197 0.49 0.97 -9.64
N TYR A 198 0.92 1.98 -8.89
CA TYR A 198 1.44 1.79 -7.54
C TYR A 198 0.34 1.38 -6.55
N GLY A 199 -0.89 1.85 -6.73
CA GLY A 199 -2.05 1.39 -5.97
C GLY A 199 -2.36 -0.09 -6.20
N LEU A 200 -2.29 -0.57 -7.44
CA LEU A 200 -2.44 -2.00 -7.75
C LEU A 200 -1.27 -2.84 -7.24
N LEU A 201 -0.05 -2.29 -7.27
CA LEU A 201 1.13 -2.93 -6.70
C LEU A 201 0.98 -3.08 -5.18
N ALA A 202 0.57 -2.02 -4.48
CA ALA A 202 0.27 -2.06 -3.05
C ALA A 202 -0.89 -3.01 -2.73
N PHE A 203 -1.95 -3.04 -3.53
CA PHE A 203 -3.02 -4.04 -3.38
C PHE A 203 -2.48 -5.47 -3.45
N CYS A 204 -1.66 -5.78 -4.45
CA CYS A 204 -1.13 -7.12 -4.60
C CYS A 204 -0.16 -7.52 -3.48
N LEU A 205 0.80 -6.66 -3.16
CA LEU A 205 1.87 -7.00 -2.22
C LEU A 205 1.43 -6.76 -0.77
N CYS A 206 0.86 -5.60 -0.49
CA CYS A 206 0.52 -5.21 0.87
C CYS A 206 -0.82 -5.79 1.33
N LEU A 207 -1.76 -6.13 0.44
CA LEU A 207 -3.01 -6.82 0.82
C LEU A 207 -2.99 -8.30 0.42
N CYS A 208 -2.97 -8.65 -0.87
CA CYS A 208 -3.16 -10.05 -1.29
C CYS A 208 -2.08 -11.00 -0.78
N TRP A 209 -0.82 -10.54 -0.71
CA TRP A 209 0.26 -11.37 -0.19
C TRP A 209 0.36 -11.36 1.34
N GLN A 210 0.09 -10.22 1.98
CA GLN A 210 0.25 -10.04 3.42
C GLN A 210 -0.97 -10.52 4.22
N LEU A 211 -2.19 -10.33 3.73
CA LEU A 211 -3.43 -10.71 4.43
C LEU A 211 -3.46 -12.19 4.84
N PRO A 212 -3.07 -13.15 3.98
CA PRO A 212 -2.99 -14.55 4.40
C PRO A 212 -2.06 -14.79 5.59
N ARG A 213 -0.94 -14.07 5.64
CA ARG A 213 0.00 -14.13 6.76
C ARG A 213 -0.64 -13.61 8.04
N CYS A 214 -1.35 -12.48 7.95
CA CYS A 214 -2.05 -11.88 9.08
C CYS A 214 -3.14 -12.78 9.68
N VAL A 215 -3.81 -13.57 8.83
CA VAL A 215 -4.89 -14.46 9.25
C VAL A 215 -4.36 -15.78 9.82
N LEU A 216 -3.28 -16.33 9.24
CA LEU A 216 -2.75 -17.64 9.62
C LEU A 216 -1.79 -17.60 10.80
N TRP A 217 -1.01 -16.54 10.92
CA TRP A 217 0.09 -16.44 11.87
C TRP A 217 -0.09 -15.24 12.80
N THR A 218 0.79 -15.14 13.81
CA THR A 218 0.83 -13.97 14.69
C THR A 218 1.25 -12.74 13.89
N ALA A 219 0.32 -11.80 13.72
CA ALA A 219 0.55 -10.53 13.05
C ALA A 219 0.42 -9.36 14.01
N GLY A 220 1.37 -8.44 13.89
CA GLY A 220 1.36 -7.20 14.63
C GLY A 220 0.42 -6.16 14.02
N PRO A 221 0.17 -5.06 14.74
CA PRO A 221 -0.59 -3.93 14.21
C PRO A 221 -0.01 -3.35 12.92
N GLY A 222 1.33 -3.33 12.78
CA GLY A 222 2.00 -2.88 11.55
C GLY A 222 1.69 -3.76 10.33
N ASP A 223 1.62 -5.08 10.52
CA ASP A 223 1.25 -6.02 9.44
C ASP A 223 -0.18 -5.77 8.94
N TRP A 224 -1.11 -5.55 9.87
CA TRP A 224 -2.50 -5.20 9.53
C TRP A 224 -2.62 -3.80 8.92
N ALA A 225 -1.80 -2.84 9.38
CA ALA A 225 -1.76 -1.50 8.79
C ALA A 225 -1.32 -1.56 7.33
N LEU A 226 -0.33 -2.41 7.03
CA LEU A 226 0.14 -2.66 5.67
C LEU A 226 -0.96 -3.25 4.79
N ALA A 227 -1.75 -4.20 5.31
CA ALA A 227 -2.94 -4.73 4.64
C ALA A 227 -3.99 -3.63 4.36
N ALA A 228 -4.25 -2.74 5.32
CA ALA A 228 -5.15 -1.61 5.13
C ALA A 228 -4.65 -0.64 4.04
N ILE A 229 -3.35 -0.38 3.97
CA ILE A 229 -2.72 0.43 2.91
C ILE A 229 -2.85 -0.25 1.55
N GLY A 230 -2.68 -1.57 1.47
CA GLY A 230 -2.92 -2.33 0.24
C GLY A 230 -4.37 -2.21 -0.25
N LEU A 231 -5.34 -2.31 0.66
CA LEU A 231 -6.75 -2.10 0.33
C LEU A 231 -7.02 -0.67 -0.17
N LEU A 232 -6.45 0.34 0.50
CA LEU A 232 -6.50 1.73 0.07
C LEU A 232 -5.93 1.90 -1.35
N GLY A 233 -4.79 1.27 -1.65
CA GLY A 233 -4.16 1.25 -2.97
C GLY A 233 -5.09 0.72 -4.06
N GLY A 234 -5.77 -0.40 -3.80
CA GLY A 234 -6.75 -0.99 -4.73
C GLY A 234 -7.93 -0.05 -4.99
N VAL A 235 -8.48 0.57 -3.94
CA VAL A 235 -9.57 1.54 -4.08
C VAL A 235 -9.11 2.77 -4.88
N CYS A 236 -7.96 3.34 -4.55
CA CYS A 236 -7.39 4.47 -5.28
C CYS A 236 -7.15 4.15 -6.76
N ALA A 237 -6.71 2.93 -7.10
CA ALA A 237 -6.56 2.51 -8.48
C ALA A 237 -7.89 2.46 -9.24
N VAL A 238 -8.97 1.98 -8.62
CA VAL A 238 -10.32 1.99 -9.22
C VAL A 238 -10.83 3.42 -9.42
N LEU A 239 -10.60 4.29 -8.45
CA LEU A 239 -10.97 5.70 -8.54
C LEU A 239 -10.21 6.39 -9.68
N CYS A 240 -8.91 6.16 -9.80
CA CYS A 240 -8.09 6.75 -10.85
C CYS A 240 -8.46 6.20 -12.24
N ALA A 241 -8.94 4.96 -12.35
CA ALA A 241 -9.36 4.37 -13.63
C ALA A 241 -10.64 4.98 -14.24
N ALA A 242 -11.25 5.98 -13.60
CA ALA A 242 -12.34 6.75 -14.16
C ALA A 242 -11.85 7.67 -15.30
N PRO A 243 -12.63 7.81 -16.40
CA PRO A 243 -12.26 8.70 -17.49
C PRO A 243 -12.14 10.15 -16.98
N SER A 244 -11.06 10.83 -17.37
CA SER A 244 -10.90 12.27 -17.20
C SER A 244 -12.13 12.96 -17.80
N PRO A 245 -12.81 13.88 -17.09
CA PRO A 245 -13.77 14.75 -17.77
C PRO A 245 -13.01 15.45 -18.89
N HIS A 246 -13.50 15.33 -20.13
CA HIS A 246 -12.88 15.95 -21.29
C HIS A 246 -12.52 17.40 -20.98
N SER A 247 -11.26 17.77 -21.22
CA SER A 247 -10.92 19.14 -21.59
C SER A 247 -11.78 19.45 -22.81
N LYS A 248 -12.90 20.16 -22.60
CA LYS A 248 -13.60 20.79 -23.71
C LYS A 248 -12.56 21.72 -24.32
N GLY A 249 -12.10 21.37 -25.52
CA GLY A 249 -11.10 22.13 -26.24
C GLY A 249 -11.49 23.59 -26.25
N SER A 250 -10.61 24.42 -25.71
CA SER A 250 -10.60 25.84 -26.00
C SER A 250 -10.18 26.02 -27.46
N HIS A 251 -11.12 25.77 -28.37
CA HIS A 251 -11.07 26.22 -29.75
C HIS A 251 -12.33 27.04 -30.00
N ALA A 252 -12.36 28.21 -29.38
CA ALA A 252 -13.20 29.33 -29.77
C ALA A 252 -12.31 30.59 -29.69
N ALA A 253 -11.42 30.72 -30.67
CA ALA A 253 -10.74 31.96 -31.02
C ALA A 253 -10.31 31.84 -32.49
N GLY A 254 -10.89 32.67 -33.35
CA GLY A 254 -10.63 32.72 -34.79
C GLY A 254 -11.90 32.77 -35.59
#